data_AF-A0A5Q0SGP5-F1
#
_entry.id   AF-A0A5Q0SGP5-F1
#
_cell.length_a   1.000
_cell.length_b   1.000
_cell.length_c   1.000
_cell.angle_alpha   90.00
_cell.angle_beta   90.00
_cell.angle_gamma   90.00
#
_symmetry.space_group_name_H-M   'P 1'
#
loop_
_entity.id
_entity.type
_entity.pdbx_description
1 polymer ?
#
loop_
_entity_poly.entity_id
_entity_poly.type
_entity_poly.pdbx_seq_one_letter_code
_entity_poly.pdbx_strand_id
1 'polypeptide(L)'
;MFKMWYLHISIAIIALILSCLIALEFIRMRKEFRGKLNTVLVLLGSFLIAQFGSFLLDFIMWSSDKNPIYIYPSLFTISLSFVTVLLFYYYITKI
;
A
#
# COMPACT_ATOMS: atom_id res chain seq x y z
N MET A 1 20.43 2.47 -12.50
CA MET A 1 19.08 1.94 -12.83
C MET A 1 18.59 0.93 -11.81
N PHE A 2 19.31 -0.18 -11.54
CA PHE A 2 18.97 -1.15 -10.48
C PHE A 2 18.69 -0.53 -9.09
N LYS A 3 19.42 0.53 -8.69
CA LYS A 3 19.24 1.20 -7.39
C LYS A 3 17.84 1.80 -7.16
N MET A 4 17.22 2.36 -8.19
CA MET A 4 15.88 2.98 -8.08
C MET A 4 14.79 1.93 -7.94
N TRP A 5 14.97 0.78 -8.58
CA TRP A 5 14.09 -0.36 -8.43
C TRP A 5 14.09 -0.93 -7.01
N TYR A 6 15.27 -1.06 -6.37
CA TYR A 6 15.34 -1.50 -4.97
C TYR A 6 14.55 -0.57 -4.05
N LEU A 7 14.67 0.75 -4.25
CA LEU A 7 13.93 1.73 -3.46
C LEU A 7 12.41 1.60 -3.67
N HIS A 8 11.96 1.46 -4.93
CA HIS A 8 10.56 1.23 -5.25
C HIS A 8 10.01 -0.04 -4.57
N ILE A 9 10.73 -1.16 -4.66
CA ILE A 9 10.34 -2.43 -4.04
C ILE A 9 10.29 -2.30 -2.52
N SER A 10 11.31 -1.68 -1.90
CA SER A 10 11.35 -1.50 -0.46
C SER A 10 10.14 -0.70 0.02
N ILE A 11 9.80 0.40 -0.66
CA ILE A 11 8.60 1.19 -0.34
C ILE A 11 7.34 0.33 -0.52
N ALA A 12 7.22 -0.40 -1.63
CA ALA A 12 6.07 -1.25 -1.92
C ALA A 12 5.85 -2.32 -0.83
N ILE A 13 6.92 -3.00 -0.40
CA ILE A 13 6.85 -4.03 0.64
C ILE A 13 6.43 -3.43 1.97
N ILE A 14 7.04 -2.33 2.39
CA ILE A 14 6.69 -1.68 3.67
C ILE A 14 5.24 -1.19 3.62
N ALA A 15 4.81 -0.59 2.50
CA ALA A 15 3.44 -0.14 2.31
C ALA A 15 2.42 -1.28 2.34
N LEU A 16 2.77 -2.43 1.75
CA LEU A 16 1.94 -3.63 1.78
C LEU A 16 1.77 -4.15 3.22
N ILE A 17 2.85 -4.18 3.99
CA ILE A 17 2.80 -4.57 5.41
C ILE A 17 1.89 -3.61 6.19
N LEU A 18 2.07 -2.29 6.02
CA LEU A 18 1.21 -1.29 6.67
C LEU A 18 -0.26 -1.45 6.25
N SER A 19 -0.53 -1.75 4.99
CA SER A 19 -1.89 -1.98 4.49
C SER A 19 -2.54 -3.21 5.12
N CYS A 20 -1.77 -4.29 5.31
CA CYS A 20 -2.23 -5.46 6.07
C CYS A 20 -2.53 -5.11 7.52
N LEU A 21 -1.68 -4.32 8.19
CA LEU A 21 -1.91 -3.88 9.56
C LEU A 21 -3.17 -3.01 9.68
N ILE A 22 -3.39 -2.08 8.74
CA ILE A 22 -4.62 -1.27 8.67
C ILE A 22 -5.84 -2.17 8.50
N ALA A 23 -5.80 -3.13 7.58
CA ALA A 23 -6.91 -4.05 7.34
C ALA A 23 -7.24 -4.89 8.59
N LEU A 24 -6.21 -5.35 9.32
CA LEU A 24 -6.38 -6.06 10.58
C LEU A 24 -7.05 -5.18 11.64
N GLU A 25 -6.64 -3.92 11.75
CA GLU A 25 -7.24 -2.99 12.71
C GLU A 25 -8.71 -2.71 12.38
N PHE A 26 -9.06 -2.57 11.10
CA PHE A 26 -10.46 -2.49 10.67
C PHE A 26 -11.28 -3.73 11.01
N ILE A 27 -10.70 -4.93 10.82
CA ILE A 27 -11.36 -6.18 11.22
C ILE A 27 -11.56 -6.22 12.74
N ARG A 28 -10.63 -5.69 13.52
CA ARG A 28 -10.74 -5.62 14.98
C ARG A 28 -11.82 -4.63 15.43
N MET A 29 -11.87 -3.44 14.81
CA MET A 29 -12.88 -2.41 15.06
C MET A 29 -14.32 -2.87 14.76
N ARG A 30 -14.49 -3.96 14.00
CA ARG A 30 -15.80 -4.61 13.78
C ARG A 30 -16.56 -4.93 15.06
N LYS A 31 -15.85 -5.17 16.17
CA LYS A 31 -16.48 -5.46 17.47
C LYS A 31 -17.21 -4.23 18.04
N GLU A 32 -16.70 -3.04 17.75
CA GLU A 32 -17.17 -1.75 18.31
C GLU A 32 -18.11 -1.03 17.33
N PHE A 33 -17.79 -1.03 16.04
CA PHE A 33 -18.59 -0.40 14.99
C PHE A 33 -19.35 -1.46 14.19
N ARG A 34 -20.54 -1.86 14.68
CA ARG A 34 -21.42 -2.76 13.93
C ARG A 34 -22.18 -2.00 12.85
N GLY A 35 -22.03 -2.38 11.57
CA GLY A 35 -22.85 -1.84 10.48
C GLY A 35 -22.14 -1.75 9.12
N LYS A 36 -22.77 -1.03 8.18
CA LYS A 36 -22.26 -0.81 6.81
C LYS A 36 -20.89 -0.13 6.77
N LEU A 37 -20.62 0.75 7.74
CA LEU A 37 -19.37 1.53 7.79
C LEU A 37 -18.16 0.63 8.01
N ASN A 38 -18.26 -0.38 8.88
CA ASN A 38 -17.19 -1.35 9.07
C ASN A 38 -16.93 -2.18 7.79
N THR A 39 -17.98 -2.57 7.07
CA THR A 39 -17.81 -3.28 5.78
C THR A 39 -17.05 -2.43 4.78
N VAL A 40 -17.34 -1.13 4.72
CA VAL A 40 -16.60 -0.18 3.86
C VAL A 40 -15.13 -0.09 4.30
N LEU A 41 -14.84 0.00 5.60
CA LEU A 41 -13.46 0.05 6.10
C LEU A 41 -12.67 -1.22 5.76
N VAL A 42 -13.24 -2.41 5.98
CA VAL A 42 -12.58 -3.67 5.63
C VAL A 42 -12.33 -3.77 4.12
N LEU A 43 -13.30 -3.36 3.30
CA LEU A 43 -13.11 -3.27 1.85
C LEU A 43 -11.99 -2.30 1.48
N LEU A 44 -11.93 -1.13 2.12
CA LEU A 44 -10.88 -0.14 1.90
C LEU A 44 -9.50 -0.72 2.25
N GLY A 45 -9.37 -1.43 3.37
CA GLY A 45 -8.17 -2.18 3.72
C GLY A 45 -7.77 -3.21 2.66
N SER A 46 -8.73 -3.97 2.11
CA SER A 46 -8.46 -4.93 1.04
C SER A 46 -8.01 -4.26 -0.26
N PHE A 47 -8.56 -3.09 -0.61
CA PHE A 47 -8.13 -2.31 -1.77
C PHE A 47 -6.71 -1.76 -1.60
N LEU A 48 -6.34 -1.32 -0.40
CA LEU A 48 -4.96 -0.91 -0.12
C LEU A 48 -3.98 -2.06 -0.33
N ILE A 49 -4.29 -3.26 0.19
CA ILE A 49 -3.46 -4.45 -0.03
C ILE A 49 -3.34 -4.75 -1.54
N ALA A 50 -4.45 -4.72 -2.28
CA ALA A 50 -4.45 -4.95 -3.72
C ALA A 50 -3.61 -3.90 -4.49
N GLN A 51 -3.69 -2.63 -4.11
CA GLN A 51 -2.93 -1.54 -4.72
C GLN A 51 -1.41 -1.70 -4.53
N PHE A 52 -0.94 -1.97 -3.32
CA PHE A 52 0.51 -2.17 -3.11
C PHE A 52 0.98 -3.52 -3.65
N GLY A 53 0.10 -4.53 -3.70
CA GLY A 53 0.33 -5.78 -4.41
C GLY A 53 0.54 -5.56 -5.92
N SER A 54 -0.26 -4.70 -6.56
CA SER A 54 -0.11 -4.41 -7.98
C SER A 54 1.22 -3.71 -8.29
N PHE A 55 1.68 -2.79 -7.44
CA PHE A 55 3.01 -2.17 -7.61
C PHE A 55 4.17 -3.17 -7.55
N LEU A 56 4.03 -4.27 -6.79
CA LEU A 56 5.01 -5.36 -6.77
C LEU A 56 4.92 -6.20 -8.05
N LEU A 57 3.73 -6.45 -8.58
CA LEU A 57 3.56 -7.16 -9.85
C LEU A 57 4.12 -6.35 -11.01
N ASP A 58 3.86 -5.05 -11.04
CA ASP A 58 4.44 -4.11 -12.00
C ASP A 58 5.97 -4.14 -11.90
N PHE A 59 6.53 -4.17 -10.69
CA PHE A 59 7.96 -4.36 -10.53
C PHE A 59 8.45 -5.66 -11.20
N ILE A 60 7.83 -6.81 -10.90
CA ILE A 60 8.26 -8.11 -11.43
C ILE A 60 8.25 -8.10 -12.96
N MET A 61 7.17 -7.60 -13.57
CA MET A 61 7.00 -7.57 -15.02
C MET A 61 8.02 -6.64 -15.71
N TRP A 62 8.31 -5.48 -15.13
CA TRP A 62 9.13 -4.46 -15.76
C TRP A 62 10.60 -4.50 -15.30
N SER A 63 10.94 -5.32 -14.31
CA SER A 63 12.30 -5.45 -13.76
C SER A 63 13.35 -5.91 -14.78
N SER A 64 12.92 -6.60 -15.85
CA SER A 64 13.83 -7.09 -16.91
C SER A 64 14.18 -6.03 -17.97
N ASP A 65 13.34 -4.99 -18.11
CA ASP A 65 13.57 -3.94 -19.10
C ASP A 65 14.57 -2.89 -18.58
N LYS A 66 15.49 -2.49 -19.45
CA LYS A 66 16.55 -1.51 -19.17
C LYS A 66 16.12 -0.07 -19.45
N ASN A 67 14.85 0.19 -19.77
CA ASN A 67 14.35 1.56 -19.96
C ASN A 67 13.77 2.15 -18.65
N PRO A 68 14.41 3.19 -18.07
CA PRO A 68 14.03 3.70 -16.76
C PRO A 68 12.81 4.63 -16.79
N ILE A 69 12.31 4.97 -17.99
CA ILE A 69 11.24 5.95 -18.19
C ILE A 69 9.97 5.60 -17.40
N TYR A 70 9.68 4.32 -17.23
CA TYR A 70 8.48 3.86 -16.52
C TYR A 70 8.63 3.85 -15.00
N ILE A 71 9.86 3.92 -14.48
CA ILE A 71 10.16 3.83 -13.04
C ILE A 71 9.90 5.16 -12.33
N TYR A 72 10.16 6.30 -12.98
CA TYR A 72 10.03 7.60 -12.32
C TYR A 72 8.58 7.97 -11.99
N PRO A 73 7.60 7.82 -12.93
CA PRO A 73 6.20 8.02 -12.61
C PRO A 73 5.69 7.03 -11.55
N SER A 74 6.12 5.76 -11.62
CA SER A 74 5.71 4.75 -10.63
C SER A 74 6.29 5.02 -9.23
N LEU A 75 7.54 5.48 -9.15
CA LEU A 75 8.16 5.91 -7.89
C LEU A 75 7.43 7.09 -7.26
N PHE A 76 6.98 8.05 -8.07
CA PHE A 76 6.22 9.18 -7.56
C PHE A 76 4.86 8.74 -7.00
N THR A 77 4.12 7.93 -7.75
CA THR A 77 2.80 7.44 -7.32
C THR A 77 2.89 6.54 -6.10
N ILE A 78 3.88 5.64 -6.03
CA ILE A 78 4.05 4.77 -4.87
C ILE A 78 4.49 5.54 -3.63
N SER A 79 5.35 6.57 -3.78
CA SER A 79 5.78 7.41 -2.66
C SER A 79 4.61 8.20 -2.08
N LEU A 80 3.76 8.78 -2.94
CA LEU A 80 2.59 9.52 -2.50
C LEU A 80 1.58 8.59 -1.81
N SER A 81 1.32 7.43 -2.42
CA SER A 81 0.44 6.40 -1.84
C SER A 81 0.97 5.90 -0.49
N PHE A 82 2.29 5.71 -0.36
CA PHE A 82 2.93 5.30 0.88
C PHE A 82 2.75 6.32 2.00
N VAL A 83 2.96 7.62 1.71
CA VAL A 83 2.73 8.68 2.70
C VAL A 83 1.26 8.70 3.15
N THR A 84 0.31 8.54 2.23
CA THR A 84 -1.11 8.45 2.57
C THR A 84 -1.40 7.28 3.51
N VAL A 85 -0.89 6.09 3.19
CA VAL A 85 -1.06 4.90 4.05
C VAL A 85 -0.40 5.08 5.41
N LEU A 86 0.78 5.69 5.46
CA LEU A 86 1.49 5.93 6.72
C LEU A 86 0.72 6.89 7.64
N LEU A 87 0.17 7.97 7.08
CA LEU A 87 -0.70 8.89 7.81
C LEU A 87 -1.98 8.20 8.29
N PHE A 88 -2.55 7.35 7.44
CA PHE A 88 -3.78 6.64 7.75
C PHE A 88 -3.58 5.61 8.87
N TYR A 89 -2.50 4.83 8.81
CA TYR A 89 -2.09 3.92 9.89
C TYR A 89 -1.85 4.66 11.20
N TYR A 90 -1.12 5.79 11.16
CA TYR A 90 -0.89 6.61 12.35
C TYR A 90 -2.21 7.12 12.96
N TYR A 91 -3.17 7.55 12.14
CA TYR A 91 -4.44 8.05 12.63
C TYR A 91 -5.29 6.94 13.26
N ILE A 92 -5.42 5.80 12.58
CA ILE A 92 -6.22 4.65 13.05
C ILE A 92 -5.65 4.10 14.37
N THR A 93 -4.33 4.01 14.51
CA THR A 93 -3.70 3.48 15.73
C THR A 93 -3.76 4.43 16.93
N LYS A 94 -4.10 5.71 16.71
CA LYS A 94 -4.27 6.70 17.78
C LYS A 94 -5.71 6.97 18.20
N ILE A 95 -6.69 6.44 17.46
CA ILE A 95 -8.10 6.41 17.85
C ILE A 95 -8.31 5.28 18.86
#